data_AF-A0A352WTQ9-F1
#
_entry.id   AF-A0A352WTQ9-F1
#
_cell.length_a   1.000
_cell.length_b   1.000
_cell.length_c   1.000
_cell.angle_alpha   90.00
_cell.angle_beta   90.00
_cell.angle_gamma   90.00
#
_symmetry.space_group_name_H-M   'P 1'
#
loop_
_entity.id
_entity.type
_entity.pdbx_description
1 polymer ?
#
loop_
_entity_poly.entity_id
_entity_poly.type
_entity_poly.pdbx_seq_one_letter_code
_entity_poly.pdbx_strand_id
1 'polypeptide(L)'
;GLGLAVDLGTTTCAFVLTDLESGTILNRTSVLNPQVAFGQDVLTRISRVDEQPETLHTLHTQLTEAIDTQAHFLCEQTGRSSRDIHSIVCVGNTIILHFLARYNPTSIGRYPYTPQTLFGTEYPASHFSFHHIPNATVYIPPCINGYIGADITAGLLIPEINKEPFVFLDLGTNGEIAYYSPASGFSFVSAAAGPAFEGGGIEKGMTALEGAITGAKRHRGQWELTVLGGNKATGICGSGLMDVVACLMEEERITPEGRLVRRGFANDPVIECGEKLLCILEESVYLTQQDIYHCMLAKAAIAAAIDFVMKDRKADTLYLAGGWGKYMQISSARLLGLFGSHSFQTIRPLGNTALGGALTLLVSPKSREILRTCRDNSVCMESAGDHEYSELLVHHMQLRR
;
A
#
# COMPACT_ATOMS: atom_id res chain seq x y z
N GLY A 1 10.02 9.75 -28.46
CA GLY A 1 10.74 8.75 -27.63
C GLY A 1 9.80 8.21 -26.57
N LEU A 2 10.03 7.02 -26.04
CA LEU A 2 9.15 6.36 -25.08
C LEU A 2 9.69 6.48 -23.65
N GLY A 3 8.74 6.47 -22.71
CA GLY A 3 9.00 6.45 -21.27
C GLY A 3 8.29 5.29 -20.59
N LEU A 4 8.86 4.77 -19.51
CA LEU A 4 8.26 3.72 -18.69
C LEU A 4 8.14 4.19 -17.24
N ALA A 5 6.92 4.28 -16.74
CA ALA A 5 6.67 4.48 -15.32
C ALA A 5 6.51 3.12 -14.66
N VAL A 6 7.25 2.89 -13.57
CA VAL A 6 7.30 1.62 -12.87
C VAL A 6 7.03 1.86 -11.38
N ASP A 7 6.02 1.18 -10.85
CA ASP A 7 5.73 1.10 -9.43
C ASP A 7 6.07 -0.31 -8.93
N LEU A 8 7.09 -0.40 -8.10
CA LEU A 8 7.60 -1.63 -7.53
C LEU A 8 7.08 -1.81 -6.10
N GLY A 9 5.85 -2.30 -5.98
CA GLY A 9 5.27 -2.68 -4.69
C GLY A 9 5.87 -3.97 -4.14
N THR A 10 5.67 -4.22 -2.85
CA THR A 10 6.14 -5.46 -2.18
C THR A 10 5.49 -6.70 -2.80
N THR A 11 4.21 -6.60 -3.15
CA THR A 11 3.39 -7.71 -3.69
C THR A 11 3.20 -7.61 -5.20
N THR A 12 3.02 -6.41 -5.75
CA THR A 12 2.69 -6.18 -7.16
C THR A 12 3.64 -5.18 -7.79
N CYS A 13 4.07 -5.43 -9.03
CA CYS A 13 4.78 -4.46 -9.85
C CYS A 13 3.85 -3.97 -10.98
N ALA A 14 3.69 -2.66 -11.12
CA ALA A 14 2.86 -2.03 -12.15
C ALA A 14 3.69 -1.20 -13.13
N PHE A 15 3.33 -1.24 -14.41
CA PHE A 15 4.11 -0.66 -15.50
C PHE A 15 3.19 0.11 -16.45
N VAL A 16 3.63 1.30 -16.86
CA VAL A 16 2.92 2.13 -17.84
C VAL A 16 3.89 2.63 -18.90
N LEU A 17 3.66 2.23 -20.13
CA LEU A 17 4.37 2.72 -21.30
C LEU A 17 3.72 4.02 -21.79
N THR A 18 4.53 5.05 -21.99
CA THR A 18 4.07 6.41 -22.31
C THR A 18 4.85 6.97 -23.48
N ASP A 19 4.18 7.71 -24.34
CA ASP A 19 4.82 8.55 -25.34
C ASP A 19 5.28 9.86 -24.69
N LEU A 20 6.60 10.14 -24.70
CA LEU A 20 7.15 11.30 -23.97
C LEU A 20 6.83 12.65 -24.62
N GLU A 21 6.50 12.67 -25.91
CA GLU A 21 6.20 13.92 -26.63
C GLU A 21 4.77 14.38 -26.33
N SER A 22 3.82 13.46 -26.43
CA SER A 22 2.40 13.73 -26.17
C SER A 22 1.99 13.58 -24.70
N GLY A 23 2.77 12.86 -23.89
CA GLY A 23 2.39 12.44 -22.55
C GLY A 23 1.31 11.35 -22.53
N THR A 24 0.98 10.76 -23.67
CA THR A 24 -0.11 9.79 -23.79
C THR A 24 0.31 8.41 -23.27
N ILE A 25 -0.52 7.82 -22.41
CA ILE A 25 -0.36 6.43 -22.01
C ILE A 25 -0.67 5.52 -23.20
N LEU A 26 0.31 4.74 -23.64
CA LEU A 26 0.19 3.81 -24.77
C LEU A 26 -0.35 2.45 -24.32
N ASN A 27 0.17 1.92 -23.21
CA ASN A 27 -0.25 0.64 -22.67
C ASN A 27 0.14 0.52 -21.18
N ARG A 28 -0.47 -0.44 -20.48
CA ARG A 28 -0.18 -0.75 -19.07
C ARG A 28 -0.27 -2.24 -18.78
N THR A 29 0.52 -2.70 -17.83
CA THR A 29 0.47 -4.08 -17.32
C THR A 29 0.82 -4.09 -15.83
N SER A 30 0.48 -5.18 -15.14
CA SER A 30 0.85 -5.44 -13.75
C SER A 30 1.15 -6.92 -13.57
N VAL A 31 2.18 -7.23 -12.79
CA VAL A 31 2.57 -8.61 -12.48
C VAL A 31 2.80 -8.77 -10.98
N LEU A 32 2.72 -10.00 -10.49
CA LEU A 32 3.15 -10.32 -9.14
C LEU A 32 4.64 -10.01 -9.00
N ASN A 33 5.04 -9.35 -7.91
CA ASN A 33 6.45 -9.10 -7.65
C ASN A 33 7.17 -10.46 -7.50
N PRO A 34 8.15 -10.80 -8.36
CA PRO A 34 8.81 -12.11 -8.33
C PRO A 34 9.54 -12.39 -7.00
N GLN A 35 9.83 -11.35 -6.22
CA GLN A 35 10.47 -11.46 -4.92
C GLN A 35 9.55 -12.02 -3.83
N VAL A 36 8.24 -12.18 -4.05
CA VAL A 36 7.33 -12.79 -3.06
C VAL A 36 7.75 -14.23 -2.68
N ALA A 37 8.47 -14.92 -3.57
CA ALA A 37 9.08 -16.22 -3.27
C ALA A 37 10.14 -16.15 -2.13
N PHE A 38 10.66 -14.95 -1.86
CA PHE A 38 11.67 -14.68 -0.83
C PHE A 38 11.08 -14.15 0.47
N GLY A 39 9.79 -13.88 0.52
CA GLY A 39 9.12 -13.33 1.69
C GLY A 39 7.90 -12.52 1.27
N GLN A 40 6.81 -12.66 2.04
CA GLN A 40 5.59 -11.89 1.83
C GLN A 40 5.78 -10.40 2.17
N ASP A 41 6.66 -10.11 3.14
CA ASP A 41 7.02 -8.74 3.54
C ASP A 41 8.51 -8.43 3.29
N VAL A 42 8.84 -7.14 3.38
CA VAL A 42 10.19 -6.61 3.14
C VAL A 42 11.21 -6.98 4.22
N LEU A 43 10.79 -7.15 5.48
CA LEU A 43 11.70 -7.50 6.59
C LEU A 43 12.18 -8.94 6.44
N THR A 44 11.28 -9.86 6.10
CA THR A 44 11.63 -11.25 5.76
C THR A 44 12.67 -11.30 4.63
N ARG A 45 12.51 -10.47 3.59
CA ARG A 45 13.48 -10.39 2.49
C ARG A 45 14.83 -9.83 2.95
N ILE A 46 14.82 -8.82 3.83
CA ILE A 46 16.06 -8.31 4.46
C ILE A 46 16.76 -9.40 5.26
N SER A 47 16.03 -10.14 6.10
CA SER A 47 16.60 -11.24 6.90
C SER A 47 17.27 -12.29 6.01
N ARG A 48 16.68 -12.63 4.86
CA ARG A 48 17.34 -13.54 3.91
C ARG A 48 18.62 -12.97 3.32
N VAL A 49 18.68 -11.68 3.03
CA VAL A 49 19.93 -11.03 2.56
C VAL A 49 21.00 -11.00 3.67
N ASP A 50 20.57 -10.83 4.92
CA ASP A 50 21.46 -10.86 6.07
C ASP A 50 22.05 -12.25 6.34
N GLU A 51 21.22 -13.30 6.21
CA GLU A 51 21.64 -14.70 6.33
C GLU A 51 22.45 -15.19 5.12
N GLN A 52 22.08 -14.76 3.91
CA GLN A 52 22.61 -15.21 2.62
C GLN A 52 22.85 -13.99 1.72
N PRO A 53 24.02 -13.32 1.81
CA PRO A 53 24.31 -12.09 1.06
C PRO A 53 24.13 -12.18 -0.47
N GLU A 54 24.30 -13.36 -1.05
CA GLU A 54 24.04 -13.66 -2.46
C GLU A 54 22.57 -13.46 -2.86
N THR A 55 21.64 -13.54 -1.90
CA THR A 55 20.20 -13.28 -2.12
C THR A 55 19.96 -11.89 -2.66
N LEU A 56 20.79 -10.90 -2.31
CA LEU A 56 20.68 -9.54 -2.87
C LEU A 56 20.82 -9.54 -4.39
N HIS A 57 21.74 -10.34 -4.93
CA HIS A 57 21.91 -10.46 -6.37
C HIS A 57 20.66 -11.05 -7.03
N THR A 58 20.11 -12.12 -6.44
CA THR A 58 18.88 -12.75 -6.94
C THR A 58 17.69 -11.79 -6.91
N LEU A 59 17.47 -11.10 -5.79
CA LEU A 59 16.39 -10.12 -5.63
C LEU A 59 16.50 -8.96 -6.63
N HIS A 60 17.73 -8.47 -6.85
CA HIS A 60 18.01 -7.47 -7.88
C HIS A 60 17.66 -7.98 -9.28
N THR A 61 18.20 -9.15 -9.67
CA THR A 61 18.00 -9.74 -11.00
C THR A 61 16.51 -9.99 -11.28
N GLN A 62 15.75 -10.47 -10.30
CA GLN A 62 14.31 -10.67 -10.47
C GLN A 62 13.55 -9.38 -10.79
N LEU A 63 13.90 -8.26 -10.15
CA LEU A 63 13.27 -6.97 -10.46
C LEU A 63 13.70 -6.44 -11.82
N THR A 64 14.99 -6.57 -12.16
CA THR A 64 15.48 -6.04 -13.44
C THR A 64 14.94 -6.85 -14.62
N GLU A 65 14.88 -8.18 -14.53
CA GLU A 65 14.25 -9.05 -15.53
C GLU A 65 12.76 -8.75 -15.68
N ALA A 66 12.03 -8.50 -14.59
CA ALA A 66 10.63 -8.11 -14.64
C ALA A 66 10.47 -6.77 -15.38
N ILE A 67 11.28 -5.76 -15.08
CA ILE A 67 11.23 -4.46 -15.77
C ILE A 67 11.54 -4.62 -17.26
N ASP A 68 12.65 -5.29 -17.60
CA ASP A 68 13.12 -5.46 -18.99
C ASP A 68 12.09 -6.22 -19.83
N THR A 69 11.55 -7.33 -19.28
CA THR A 69 10.56 -8.17 -19.97
C THR A 69 9.22 -7.46 -20.13
N GLN A 70 8.71 -6.79 -19.09
CA GLN A 70 7.44 -6.07 -19.18
C GLN A 70 7.54 -4.85 -20.10
N ALA A 71 8.68 -4.15 -20.10
CA ALA A 71 8.94 -3.06 -21.04
C ALA A 71 8.90 -3.55 -22.49
N HIS A 72 9.58 -4.67 -22.78
CA HIS A 72 9.57 -5.28 -24.10
C HIS A 72 8.16 -5.70 -24.52
N PHE A 73 7.44 -6.41 -23.65
CA PHE A 73 6.05 -6.84 -23.88
C PHE A 73 5.12 -5.66 -24.21
N LEU A 74 5.16 -4.58 -23.43
CA LEU A 74 4.33 -3.40 -23.67
C LEU A 74 4.63 -2.73 -25.03
N CYS A 75 5.89 -2.69 -25.42
CA CYS A 75 6.31 -2.17 -26.72
C CYS A 75 5.81 -3.05 -27.88
N GLU A 76 5.95 -4.37 -27.78
CA GLU A 76 5.44 -5.30 -28.81
C GLU A 76 3.94 -5.14 -29.01
N GLN A 77 3.16 -5.05 -27.93
CA GLN A 77 1.71 -4.86 -27.98
C GLN A 77 1.27 -3.53 -28.60
N THR A 78 2.18 -2.55 -28.70
CA THR A 78 1.90 -1.22 -29.28
C THR A 78 2.58 -1.01 -30.63
N GLY A 79 3.22 -2.03 -31.19
CA GLY A 79 3.99 -1.93 -32.45
C GLY A 79 5.17 -0.97 -32.35
N ARG A 80 5.74 -0.81 -31.14
CA ARG A 80 6.87 0.06 -30.84
C ARG A 80 8.13 -0.76 -30.55
N SER A 81 9.30 -0.16 -30.71
CA SER A 81 10.57 -0.78 -30.33
C SER A 81 10.90 -0.47 -28.86
N SER A 82 11.30 -1.48 -28.09
CA SER A 82 11.79 -1.27 -26.71
C SER A 82 13.06 -0.42 -26.68
N ARG A 83 13.84 -0.38 -27.77
CA ARG A 83 15.02 0.48 -27.89
C ARG A 83 14.69 1.98 -27.94
N ASP A 84 13.43 2.33 -28.16
CA ASP A 84 12.93 3.71 -28.14
C ASP A 84 12.58 4.18 -26.72
N ILE A 85 12.65 3.30 -25.71
CA ILE A 85 12.53 3.68 -24.30
C ILE A 85 13.82 4.38 -23.87
N HIS A 86 13.71 5.68 -23.60
CA HIS A 86 14.84 6.53 -23.20
C HIS A 86 14.79 6.93 -21.72
N SER A 87 13.61 6.96 -21.11
CA SER A 87 13.45 7.37 -19.72
C SER A 87 12.58 6.39 -18.95
N ILE A 88 13.05 6.00 -17.76
CA ILE A 88 12.32 5.11 -16.86
C ILE A 88 12.27 5.79 -15.50
N VAL A 89 11.12 5.81 -14.86
CA VAL A 89 10.99 6.24 -13.46
C VAL A 89 10.54 5.06 -12.63
N CYS A 90 11.36 4.63 -11.68
CA CYS A 90 11.06 3.54 -10.77
C CYS A 90 10.75 4.10 -9.38
N VAL A 91 9.51 3.93 -8.93
CA VAL A 91 9.07 4.22 -7.56
C VAL A 91 8.81 2.92 -6.81
N GLY A 92 8.77 3.02 -5.49
CA GLY A 92 8.58 1.89 -4.59
C GLY A 92 9.08 2.26 -3.20
N ASN A 93 8.81 1.39 -2.22
CA ASN A 93 9.36 1.60 -0.89
C ASN A 93 10.89 1.50 -0.91
N THR A 94 11.53 2.13 0.07
CA THR A 94 12.99 2.28 0.12
C THR A 94 13.72 0.93 0.01
N ILE A 95 13.20 -0.13 0.62
CA ILE A 95 13.83 -1.46 0.63
C ILE A 95 13.78 -2.10 -0.75
N ILE A 96 12.64 -2.06 -1.43
CA ILE A 96 12.50 -2.57 -2.80
C ILE A 96 13.43 -1.81 -3.76
N LEU A 97 13.57 -0.50 -3.59
CA LEU A 97 14.51 0.30 -4.37
C LEU A 97 15.98 -0.03 -4.07
N HIS A 98 16.32 -0.40 -2.83
CA HIS A 98 17.66 -0.91 -2.50
C HIS A 98 17.93 -2.24 -3.22
N PHE A 99 16.97 -3.16 -3.26
CA PHE A 99 17.11 -4.39 -4.06
C PHE A 99 17.29 -4.05 -5.55
N LEU A 100 16.45 -3.18 -6.12
CA LEU A 100 16.55 -2.75 -7.52
C LEU A 100 17.94 -2.18 -7.84
N ALA A 101 18.45 -1.28 -7.00
CA ALA A 101 19.71 -0.59 -7.24
C ALA A 101 20.94 -1.39 -6.75
N ARG A 102 20.74 -2.58 -6.18
CA ARG A 102 21.77 -3.47 -5.63
C ARG A 102 22.54 -2.86 -4.43
N TYR A 103 21.86 -2.07 -3.60
CA TYR A 103 22.35 -1.64 -2.29
C TYR A 103 21.92 -2.64 -1.22
N ASN A 104 22.78 -2.88 -0.23
CA ASN A 104 22.46 -3.81 0.86
C ASN A 104 21.50 -3.12 1.85
N PRO A 105 20.27 -3.64 2.07
CA PRO A 105 19.28 -3.02 2.94
C PRO A 105 19.30 -3.52 4.39
N THR A 106 20.25 -4.37 4.79
CA THR A 106 20.31 -4.97 6.14
C THR A 106 20.31 -3.92 7.27
N SER A 107 20.93 -2.75 7.02
CA SER A 107 20.92 -1.64 8.00
C SER A 107 19.54 -0.98 8.18
N ILE A 108 18.62 -1.14 7.22
CA ILE A 108 17.24 -0.67 7.35
C ILE A 108 16.47 -1.54 8.35
N GLY A 109 16.74 -2.86 8.38
CA GLY A 109 16.06 -3.80 9.28
C GLY A 109 16.58 -3.80 10.73
N ARG A 110 17.59 -2.99 11.05
CA ARG A 110 18.23 -2.93 12.38
C ARG A 110 18.27 -1.50 12.86
N TYR A 111 17.90 -1.24 14.12
CA TYR A 111 18.02 0.08 14.72
C TYR A 111 19.47 0.61 14.54
N PRO A 112 19.68 1.85 14.04
CA PRO A 112 18.71 2.94 13.87
C PRO A 112 18.07 3.06 12.47
N TYR A 113 17.77 1.93 11.83
CA TYR A 113 16.98 1.81 10.59
C TYR A 113 17.49 2.65 9.41
N THR A 114 18.81 2.72 9.26
CA THR A 114 19.46 3.68 8.37
C THR A 114 19.66 3.09 6.97
N PRO A 115 19.08 3.69 5.91
CA PRO A 115 19.33 3.27 4.53
C PRO A 115 20.73 3.69 4.05
N GLN A 116 21.28 2.96 3.07
CA GLN A 116 22.57 3.32 2.46
C GLN A 116 22.46 4.57 1.57
N THR A 117 21.28 4.79 1.00
CA THR A 117 20.95 5.94 0.16
C THR A 117 19.48 6.29 0.26
N LEU A 118 19.15 7.56 0.02
CA LEU A 118 17.78 8.03 -0.14
C LEU A 118 17.45 8.36 -1.59
N PHE A 119 18.29 7.95 -2.55
CA PHE A 119 18.09 8.13 -3.98
C PHE A 119 17.87 9.62 -4.39
N GLY A 120 17.17 9.84 -5.50
CA GLY A 120 17.07 11.15 -6.17
C GLY A 120 18.08 11.33 -7.31
N THR A 121 18.58 10.23 -7.86
CA THR A 121 19.63 10.17 -8.88
C THR A 121 19.21 9.33 -10.09
N GLU A 122 19.93 9.52 -11.19
CA GLU A 122 19.76 8.73 -12.42
C GLU A 122 20.85 7.66 -12.55
N TYR A 123 20.49 6.56 -13.17
CA TYR A 123 21.32 5.39 -13.41
C TYR A 123 21.24 5.01 -14.90
N PRO A 124 22.36 4.63 -15.54
CA PRO A 124 22.32 4.09 -16.89
C PRO A 124 21.70 2.69 -16.91
N ALA A 125 21.06 2.29 -18.01
CA ALA A 125 20.52 0.94 -18.19
C ALA A 125 21.55 -0.19 -17.93
N SER A 126 22.84 0.07 -18.19
CA SER A 126 23.93 -0.86 -17.93
C SER A 126 24.10 -1.23 -16.45
N HIS A 127 23.66 -0.38 -15.51
CA HIS A 127 23.65 -0.69 -14.07
C HIS A 127 22.72 -1.86 -13.73
N PHE A 128 21.63 -2.01 -14.49
CA PHE A 128 20.58 -3.00 -14.26
C PHE A 128 20.70 -4.23 -15.16
N SER A 129 21.73 -4.28 -16.01
CA SER A 129 21.94 -5.33 -17.00
C SER A 129 20.75 -5.56 -17.96
N PHE A 130 20.01 -4.50 -18.31
CA PHE A 130 18.88 -4.63 -19.22
C PHE A 130 19.32 -5.05 -20.64
N HIS A 131 18.61 -6.02 -21.22
CA HIS A 131 18.87 -6.55 -22.55
C HIS A 131 17.98 -5.92 -23.62
N HIS A 132 16.69 -5.70 -23.33
CA HIS A 132 15.72 -5.18 -24.30
C HIS A 132 15.68 -3.64 -24.35
N ILE A 133 16.04 -2.95 -23.27
CA ILE A 133 16.00 -1.47 -23.13
C ILE A 133 17.37 -0.84 -22.86
N PRO A 134 18.42 -1.11 -23.68
CA PRO A 134 19.80 -0.70 -23.38
C PRO A 134 20.05 0.83 -23.44
N ASN A 135 19.13 1.59 -24.05
CA ASN A 135 19.28 3.04 -24.27
C ASN A 135 18.63 3.88 -23.17
N ALA A 136 18.05 3.25 -22.14
CA ALA A 136 17.28 3.93 -21.13
C ALA A 136 18.15 4.56 -20.03
N THR A 137 17.69 5.69 -19.50
CA THR A 137 18.12 6.25 -18.22
C THR A 137 17.03 5.98 -17.18
N VAL A 138 17.41 5.34 -16.07
CA VAL A 138 16.51 5.03 -14.95
C VAL A 138 16.66 6.09 -13.87
N TYR A 139 15.59 6.80 -13.57
CA TYR A 139 15.50 7.70 -12.44
C TYR A 139 14.83 7.00 -11.26
N ILE A 140 15.52 6.98 -10.11
CA ILE A 140 14.93 6.54 -8.84
C ILE A 140 14.68 7.81 -8.00
N PRO A 141 13.42 8.20 -7.75
CA PRO A 141 13.11 9.42 -7.03
C PRO A 141 13.53 9.35 -5.55
N PRO A 142 13.61 10.49 -4.86
CA PRO A 142 14.08 10.51 -3.48
C PRO A 142 13.09 9.81 -2.53
N CYS A 143 13.64 8.96 -1.66
CA CYS A 143 12.98 8.46 -0.46
C CYS A 143 13.12 9.47 0.68
N ILE A 144 12.32 9.30 1.74
CA ILE A 144 12.41 10.10 2.95
C ILE A 144 13.27 9.38 4.00
N ASN A 145 13.02 8.09 4.26
CA ASN A 145 13.78 7.28 5.20
C ASN A 145 13.73 5.78 4.83
N GLY A 146 14.11 4.88 5.75
CA GLY A 146 14.09 3.42 5.51
C GLY A 146 12.71 2.80 5.23
N TYR A 147 11.62 3.45 5.67
CA TYR A 147 10.25 2.93 5.58
C TYR A 147 9.27 3.85 4.83
N ILE A 148 9.70 5.06 4.45
CA ILE A 148 8.94 6.00 3.61
C ILE A 148 9.73 6.19 2.31
N GLY A 149 9.26 5.52 1.26
CA GLY A 149 9.96 5.43 -0.02
C GLY A 149 9.52 6.44 -1.07
N ALA A 150 9.97 6.18 -2.30
CA ALA A 150 9.67 7.02 -3.45
C ALA A 150 8.25 6.82 -3.99
N ASP A 151 7.61 5.70 -3.65
CA ASP A 151 6.17 5.49 -3.84
C ASP A 151 5.35 6.59 -3.18
N ILE A 152 5.67 6.91 -1.92
CA ILE A 152 4.97 7.96 -1.17
C ILE A 152 5.33 9.34 -1.69
N THR A 153 6.62 9.65 -1.88
CA THR A 153 7.02 10.99 -2.34
C THR A 153 6.47 11.28 -3.73
N ALA A 154 6.55 10.34 -4.66
CA ALA A 154 5.93 10.49 -5.97
C ALA A 154 4.40 10.59 -5.87
N GLY A 155 3.77 9.82 -5.00
CA GLY A 155 2.33 9.88 -4.75
C GLY A 155 1.84 11.26 -4.30
N LEU A 156 2.65 11.99 -3.53
CA LEU A 156 2.35 13.35 -3.09
C LEU A 156 2.30 14.37 -4.23
N LEU A 157 2.78 14.05 -5.44
CA LEU A 157 2.63 14.93 -6.61
C LEU A 157 1.19 14.98 -7.15
N ILE A 158 0.32 14.06 -6.72
CA ILE A 158 -1.06 13.98 -7.20
C ILE A 158 -2.00 14.97 -6.47
N PRO A 159 -1.99 15.07 -5.13
CA PRO A 159 -2.67 16.16 -4.44
C PRO A 159 -2.12 17.54 -4.80
N GLU A 160 -2.96 18.57 -4.69
CA GLU A 160 -2.52 19.96 -4.83
C GLU A 160 -1.81 20.45 -3.55
N ILE A 161 -0.47 20.49 -3.58
CA ILE A 161 0.37 20.74 -2.39
C ILE A 161 0.29 22.18 -1.83
N ASN A 162 -0.47 23.16 -2.36
CA ASN A 162 -0.34 24.56 -1.89
C ASN A 162 -1.68 25.28 -1.59
N LYS A 163 -2.68 24.56 -1.08
CA LYS A 163 -3.97 25.16 -0.71
C LYS A 163 -4.21 25.09 0.79
N GLU A 164 -4.45 23.89 1.30
CA GLU A 164 -4.93 23.66 2.66
C GLU A 164 -4.23 22.44 3.28
N PRO A 165 -4.17 22.34 4.61
CA PRO A 165 -3.68 21.14 5.28
C PRO A 165 -4.45 19.90 4.86
N PHE A 166 -3.74 18.81 4.61
CA PHE A 166 -4.33 17.53 4.27
C PHE A 166 -3.57 16.37 4.90
N VAL A 167 -4.25 15.23 5.01
CA VAL A 167 -3.61 13.94 5.26
C VAL A 167 -3.59 13.16 3.96
N PHE A 168 -2.47 12.55 3.65
CA PHE A 168 -2.32 11.56 2.60
C PHE A 168 -2.05 10.22 3.26
N LEU A 169 -2.88 9.24 2.96
CA LEU A 169 -2.81 7.90 3.52
C LEU A 169 -2.66 6.91 2.36
N ASP A 170 -1.50 6.28 2.24
CA ASP A 170 -1.30 5.14 1.34
C ASP A 170 -1.57 3.85 2.11
N LEU A 171 -2.44 3.01 1.54
CA LEU A 171 -2.83 1.74 2.13
C LEU A 171 -2.38 0.60 1.22
N GLY A 172 -1.22 0.05 1.56
CA GLY A 172 -0.69 -1.19 1.02
C GLY A 172 -0.41 -2.20 2.13
N THR A 173 0.70 -2.92 2.02
CA THR A 173 1.17 -3.86 3.05
C THR A 173 1.41 -3.16 4.39
N ASN A 174 1.84 -1.90 4.32
CA ASN A 174 1.96 -0.98 5.45
C ASN A 174 0.98 0.18 5.27
N GLY A 175 0.85 1.01 6.31
CA GLY A 175 0.12 2.27 6.24
C GLY A 175 1.07 3.47 6.29
N GLU A 176 1.50 3.98 5.15
CA GLU A 176 2.31 5.20 5.09
C GLU A 176 1.42 6.44 5.11
N ILE A 177 1.75 7.39 5.99
CA ILE A 177 0.93 8.57 6.21
C ILE A 177 1.79 9.81 6.11
N ALA A 178 1.31 10.80 5.37
CA ALA A 178 1.87 12.13 5.30
C ALA A 178 0.82 13.15 5.73
N TYR A 179 1.14 13.97 6.73
CA TYR A 179 0.44 15.21 7.00
C TYR A 179 1.15 16.35 6.28
N TYR A 180 0.40 17.20 5.59
CA TYR A 180 0.91 18.42 4.98
C TYR A 180 0.24 19.65 5.58
N SER A 181 0.99 20.73 5.78
CA SER A 181 0.43 22.08 5.89
C SER A 181 1.36 23.13 5.26
N PRO A 182 0.83 24.26 4.76
CA PRO A 182 1.66 25.36 4.26
C PRO A 182 2.64 25.92 5.32
N ALA A 183 2.27 25.85 6.60
CA ALA A 183 3.08 26.41 7.70
C ALA A 183 4.25 25.50 8.11
N SER A 184 4.08 24.17 8.04
CA SER A 184 5.03 23.20 8.59
C SER A 184 5.66 22.27 7.54
N GLY A 185 5.24 22.34 6.28
CA GLY A 185 5.61 21.37 5.27
C GLY A 185 5.04 19.98 5.58
N PHE A 186 5.81 18.93 5.27
CA PHE A 186 5.39 17.54 5.43
C PHE A 186 5.86 16.93 6.75
N SER A 187 4.98 16.14 7.36
CA SER A 187 5.32 15.20 8.44
C SER A 187 4.93 13.80 8.02
N PHE A 188 5.81 12.82 8.22
CA PHE A 188 5.61 11.43 7.81
C PHE A 188 5.62 10.49 9.00
N VAL A 189 4.81 9.43 8.92
CA VAL A 189 4.86 8.27 9.81
C VAL A 189 4.53 7.02 8.99
N SER A 190 5.17 5.89 9.32
CA SER A 190 4.84 4.59 8.74
C SER A 190 4.20 3.73 9.82
N ALA A 191 2.97 3.28 9.58
CA ALA A 191 2.25 2.37 10.46
C ALA A 191 2.52 0.93 10.04
N ALA A 192 2.99 0.10 10.99
CA ALA A 192 3.09 -1.33 10.82
C ALA A 192 1.70 -2.00 10.94
N ALA A 193 0.80 -1.69 9.99
CA ALA A 193 -0.56 -2.21 9.94
C ALA A 193 -0.60 -3.72 9.61
N GLY A 194 0.44 -4.21 8.92
CA GLY A 194 0.49 -5.59 8.42
C GLY A 194 -0.44 -5.81 7.22
N PRO A 195 -0.32 -6.97 6.55
CA PRO A 195 -0.93 -7.21 5.24
C PRO A 195 -2.43 -7.54 5.30
N ALA A 196 -3.11 -7.35 6.44
CA ALA A 196 -4.50 -7.78 6.62
C ALA A 196 -5.43 -7.22 5.53
N PHE A 197 -5.26 -5.95 5.17
CA PHE A 197 -6.08 -5.30 4.13
C PHE A 197 -5.68 -5.67 2.70
N GLU A 198 -4.51 -6.29 2.51
CA GLU A 198 -4.13 -6.95 1.24
C GLU A 198 -4.57 -8.43 1.19
N GLY A 199 -5.22 -8.92 2.26
CA GLY A 199 -5.64 -10.31 2.44
C GLY A 199 -4.58 -11.20 3.11
N GLY A 200 -3.40 -10.68 3.45
CA GLY A 200 -2.35 -11.43 4.13
C GLY A 200 -2.69 -11.70 5.60
N GLY A 201 -2.44 -12.92 6.07
CA GLY A 201 -2.76 -13.33 7.44
C GLY A 201 -4.25 -13.57 7.70
N ILE A 202 -5.10 -13.41 6.69
CA ILE A 202 -6.54 -13.70 6.76
C ILE A 202 -6.79 -15.07 6.12
N GLU A 203 -7.51 -15.98 6.80
CA GLU A 203 -7.59 -17.40 6.38
C GLU A 203 -8.22 -17.57 4.99
N LYS A 204 -9.23 -16.77 4.67
CA LYS A 204 -9.84 -16.67 3.32
C LYS A 204 -9.49 -15.37 2.62
N GLY A 205 -8.41 -14.73 3.06
CA GLY A 205 -7.94 -13.47 2.50
C GLY A 205 -7.36 -13.63 1.10
N MET A 206 -7.63 -12.65 0.25
CA MET A 206 -7.00 -12.51 -1.05
C MET A 206 -6.93 -11.05 -1.47
N THR A 207 -6.04 -10.73 -2.40
CA THR A 207 -6.02 -9.42 -3.07
C THR A 207 -7.31 -9.23 -3.88
N ALA A 208 -7.66 -7.98 -4.21
CA ALA A 208 -8.85 -7.63 -4.99
C ALA A 208 -8.77 -8.09 -6.47
N LEU A 209 -8.89 -9.40 -6.67
CA LEU A 209 -8.94 -10.10 -7.96
C LEU A 209 -10.31 -10.73 -8.17
N GLU A 210 -10.54 -11.33 -9.33
CA GLU A 210 -11.79 -12.02 -9.62
C GLU A 210 -12.10 -13.10 -8.56
N GLY A 211 -13.34 -13.11 -8.07
CA GLY A 211 -13.79 -13.96 -6.96
C GLY A 211 -13.61 -13.36 -5.56
N ALA A 212 -12.94 -12.20 -5.42
CA ALA A 212 -12.82 -11.53 -4.13
C ALA A 212 -14.12 -10.79 -3.74
N ILE A 213 -14.56 -10.99 -2.49
CA ILE A 213 -15.55 -10.12 -1.85
C ILE A 213 -14.89 -8.76 -1.60
N THR A 214 -15.42 -7.73 -2.27
CA THR A 214 -14.94 -6.34 -2.22
C THR A 214 -15.85 -5.43 -1.41
N GLY A 215 -17.08 -5.85 -1.14
CA GLY A 215 -17.99 -5.16 -0.23
C GLY A 215 -19.01 -6.11 0.35
N ALA A 216 -19.52 -5.76 1.52
CA ALA A 216 -20.53 -6.57 2.21
C ALA A 216 -21.56 -5.67 2.88
N LYS A 217 -22.82 -6.09 2.80
CA LYS A 217 -23.92 -5.53 3.59
C LYS A 217 -24.69 -6.64 4.24
N ARG A 218 -25.33 -6.32 5.36
CA ARG A 218 -26.19 -7.24 6.10
C ARG A 218 -27.61 -6.69 6.14
N HIS A 219 -28.56 -7.42 5.59
CA HIS A 219 -29.97 -7.03 5.60
C HIS A 219 -30.84 -8.20 6.05
N ARG A 220 -31.62 -8.01 7.12
CA ARG A 220 -32.53 -9.03 7.70
C ARG A 220 -31.83 -10.38 7.97
N GLY A 221 -30.57 -10.35 8.40
CA GLY A 221 -29.77 -11.55 8.64
C GLY A 221 -29.31 -12.28 7.37
N GLN A 222 -29.26 -11.60 6.23
CA GLN A 222 -28.69 -12.14 4.99
C GLN A 222 -27.55 -11.25 4.50
N TRP A 223 -26.54 -11.87 3.89
CA TRP A 223 -25.39 -11.18 3.32
C TRP A 223 -25.74 -10.76 1.90
N GLU A 224 -25.48 -9.50 1.60
CA GLU A 224 -25.43 -8.96 0.25
C GLU A 224 -23.96 -8.66 -0.06
N LEU A 225 -23.32 -9.58 -0.77
CA LEU A 225 -21.89 -9.52 -1.07
C LEU A 225 -21.66 -8.93 -2.46
N THR A 226 -20.70 -8.03 -2.56
CA THR A 226 -20.19 -7.54 -3.85
C THR A 226 -18.94 -8.32 -4.20
N VAL A 227 -19.02 -9.19 -5.21
CA VAL A 227 -17.90 -10.04 -5.66
C VAL A 227 -17.34 -9.51 -6.97
N LEU A 228 -16.02 -9.32 -7.03
CA LEU A 228 -15.35 -8.86 -8.23
C LEU A 228 -15.46 -9.93 -9.33
N GLY A 229 -15.94 -9.54 -10.51
CA GLY A 229 -16.24 -10.46 -11.61
C GLY A 229 -17.65 -11.06 -11.58
N GLY A 230 -18.50 -10.72 -10.60
CA GLY A 230 -19.91 -11.09 -10.57
C GLY A 230 -20.21 -12.58 -10.31
N ASN A 231 -19.18 -13.34 -9.93
CA ASN A 231 -19.20 -14.80 -9.74
C ASN A 231 -19.37 -15.20 -8.25
N LYS A 232 -19.28 -16.51 -7.97
CA LYS A 232 -19.15 -17.12 -6.63
C LYS A 232 -17.90 -16.59 -5.91
N ALA A 233 -17.98 -16.28 -4.61
CA ALA A 233 -16.81 -15.84 -3.88
C ALA A 233 -15.82 -16.98 -3.60
N THR A 234 -14.53 -16.71 -3.82
CA THR A 234 -13.42 -17.61 -3.51
C THR A 234 -12.56 -17.11 -2.36
N GLY A 235 -12.72 -15.84 -1.98
CA GLY A 235 -12.06 -15.22 -0.84
C GLY A 235 -12.57 -13.81 -0.57
N ILE A 236 -11.91 -13.12 0.34
CA ILE A 236 -12.26 -11.76 0.78
C ILE A 236 -11.04 -10.85 0.73
N CYS A 237 -11.20 -9.65 0.16
CA CYS A 237 -10.15 -8.63 0.21
C CYS A 237 -10.40 -7.65 1.36
N GLY A 238 -9.44 -6.77 1.65
CA GLY A 238 -9.52 -5.92 2.84
C GLY A 238 -10.76 -5.04 2.94
N SER A 239 -11.31 -4.56 1.81
CA SER A 239 -12.50 -3.69 1.83
C SER A 239 -13.73 -4.50 2.22
N GLY A 240 -13.86 -5.72 1.70
CA GLY A 240 -14.87 -6.68 2.12
C GLY A 240 -14.70 -7.08 3.59
N LEU A 241 -13.46 -7.30 4.03
CA LEU A 241 -13.16 -7.63 5.43
C LEU A 241 -13.65 -6.53 6.37
N MET A 242 -13.34 -5.27 6.08
CA MET A 242 -13.83 -4.14 6.87
C MET A 242 -15.35 -4.04 6.88
N ASP A 243 -15.99 -4.19 5.72
CA ASP A 243 -17.45 -4.14 5.63
C ASP A 243 -18.12 -5.23 6.47
N VAL A 244 -17.57 -6.45 6.45
CA VAL A 244 -18.07 -7.56 7.26
C VAL A 244 -17.89 -7.26 8.75
N VAL A 245 -16.71 -6.80 9.18
CA VAL A 245 -16.45 -6.47 10.60
C VAL A 245 -17.37 -5.34 11.06
N ALA A 246 -17.57 -4.30 10.23
CA ALA A 246 -18.52 -3.22 10.46
C ALA A 246 -19.96 -3.75 10.65
N CYS A 247 -20.45 -4.59 9.74
CA CYS A 247 -21.79 -5.20 9.87
C CYS A 247 -21.92 -6.02 11.17
N LEU A 248 -20.89 -6.80 11.52
CA LEU A 248 -20.89 -7.59 12.75
C LEU A 248 -20.86 -6.71 14.01
N MET A 249 -20.22 -5.54 13.97
CA MET A 249 -20.29 -4.55 15.05
C MET A 249 -21.70 -3.96 15.18
N GLU A 250 -22.36 -3.61 14.08
CA GLU A 250 -23.73 -3.07 14.09
C GLU A 250 -24.74 -4.07 14.65
N GLU A 251 -24.58 -5.36 14.32
CA GLU A 251 -25.43 -6.44 14.82
C GLU A 251 -25.01 -7.00 16.20
N GLU A 252 -24.03 -6.39 16.88
CA GLU A 252 -23.50 -6.84 18.18
C GLU A 252 -23.07 -8.31 18.18
N ARG A 253 -22.47 -8.73 17.06
CA ARG A 253 -21.86 -10.04 16.81
C ARG A 253 -20.37 -10.07 17.07
N ILE A 254 -19.80 -8.92 17.39
CA ILE A 254 -18.43 -8.76 17.86
C ILE A 254 -18.46 -7.89 19.13
N THR A 255 -17.76 -8.30 20.17
CA THR A 255 -17.55 -7.47 21.38
C THR A 255 -16.56 -6.33 21.09
N PRO A 256 -16.49 -5.27 21.92
CA PRO A 256 -15.48 -4.21 21.74
C PRO A 256 -14.03 -4.72 21.69
N GLU A 257 -13.74 -5.85 22.35
CA GLU A 257 -12.43 -6.52 22.35
C GLU A 257 -12.23 -7.42 21.13
N GLY A 258 -13.20 -7.51 20.21
CA GLY A 258 -13.07 -8.27 18.96
C GLY A 258 -13.64 -9.68 19.01
N ARG A 259 -14.23 -10.13 20.12
CA ARG A 259 -14.70 -11.52 20.24
C ARG A 259 -15.99 -11.76 19.45
N LEU A 260 -16.00 -12.80 18.61
CA LEU A 260 -17.21 -13.24 17.91
C LEU A 260 -18.27 -13.72 18.90
N VAL A 261 -19.52 -13.34 18.66
CA VAL A 261 -20.68 -13.65 19.50
C VAL A 261 -21.77 -14.31 18.66
N ARG A 262 -22.06 -15.56 18.99
CA ARG A 262 -23.21 -16.31 18.48
C ARG A 262 -24.45 -16.02 19.33
N ARG A 263 -25.61 -15.83 18.69
CA ARG A 263 -26.92 -15.66 19.36
C ARG A 263 -27.91 -16.78 19.03
N GLY A 264 -27.62 -17.62 18.04
CA GLY A 264 -28.31 -18.90 17.82
C GLY A 264 -29.66 -18.83 17.09
N PHE A 265 -29.95 -17.75 16.37
CA PHE A 265 -31.17 -17.64 15.56
C PHE A 265 -30.99 -18.27 14.16
N ALA A 266 -32.09 -18.56 13.45
CA ALA A 266 -32.06 -19.29 12.16
C ALA A 266 -31.15 -18.68 11.08
N ASN A 267 -30.91 -17.37 11.12
CA ASN A 267 -30.08 -16.63 10.16
C ASN A 267 -28.82 -16.02 10.81
N ASP A 268 -28.34 -16.60 11.90
CA ASP A 268 -27.10 -16.17 12.54
C ASP A 268 -25.91 -16.45 11.60
N PRO A 269 -25.12 -15.44 11.20
CA PRO A 269 -23.94 -15.68 10.38
C PRO A 269 -22.84 -16.41 11.17
N VAL A 270 -22.90 -16.40 12.51
CA VAL A 270 -21.89 -17.02 13.37
C VAL A 270 -22.32 -18.43 13.73
N ILE A 271 -21.51 -19.42 13.34
CA ILE A 271 -21.72 -20.84 13.63
C ILE A 271 -20.61 -21.39 14.52
N GLU A 272 -20.91 -22.49 15.20
CA GLU A 272 -19.91 -23.32 15.87
C GLU A 272 -19.37 -24.36 14.89
N CYS A 273 -18.05 -24.42 14.78
CA CYS A 273 -17.32 -25.44 14.03
C CYS A 273 -16.27 -26.06 14.95
N GLY A 274 -16.64 -27.18 15.59
CA GLY A 274 -15.86 -27.75 16.70
C GLY A 274 -15.85 -26.79 17.89
N GLU A 275 -14.66 -26.46 18.40
CA GLU A 275 -14.48 -25.54 19.53
C GLU A 275 -14.37 -24.06 19.08
N LYS A 276 -14.53 -23.76 17.79
CA LYS A 276 -14.33 -22.41 17.23
C LYS A 276 -15.64 -21.81 16.73
N LEU A 277 -15.73 -20.48 16.81
CA LEU A 277 -16.76 -19.72 16.11
C LEU A 277 -16.24 -19.24 14.75
N LEU A 278 -17.08 -19.35 13.72
CA LEU A 278 -16.83 -18.85 12.38
C LEU A 278 -17.98 -17.95 11.96
N CYS A 279 -17.67 -16.80 11.34
CA CYS A 279 -18.65 -15.99 10.63
C CYS A 279 -18.70 -16.45 9.16
N ILE A 280 -19.81 -17.07 8.75
CA ILE A 280 -20.01 -17.56 7.39
C ILE A 280 -20.53 -16.43 6.52
N LEU A 281 -19.84 -16.17 5.40
CA LEU A 281 -20.24 -15.20 4.38
C LEU A 281 -20.91 -15.91 3.21
N GLU A 282 -20.25 -16.97 2.74
CA GLU A 282 -20.70 -17.88 1.70
C GLU A 282 -20.17 -19.29 1.98
N GLU A 283 -20.62 -20.31 1.25
CA GLU A 283 -20.28 -21.73 1.45
C GLU A 283 -18.77 -21.98 1.67
N SER A 284 -17.90 -21.30 0.92
CA SER A 284 -16.44 -21.45 0.98
C SER A 284 -15.70 -20.29 1.65
N VAL A 285 -16.40 -19.21 2.02
CA VAL A 285 -15.79 -17.98 2.52
C VAL A 285 -16.35 -17.63 3.90
N TYR A 286 -15.45 -17.58 4.87
CA TYR A 286 -15.76 -17.30 6.26
C TYR A 286 -14.65 -16.48 6.92
N LEU A 287 -14.95 -15.89 8.06
CA LEU A 287 -13.98 -15.26 8.95
C LEU A 287 -13.87 -16.01 10.27
N THR A 288 -12.64 -16.15 10.74
CA THR A 288 -12.29 -16.67 12.05
C THR A 288 -12.15 -15.55 13.08
N GLN A 289 -12.08 -15.93 14.35
CA GLN A 289 -11.70 -15.02 15.43
C GLN A 289 -10.35 -14.32 15.19
N GLN A 290 -9.38 -15.01 14.60
CA GLN A 290 -8.06 -14.44 14.34
C GLN A 290 -8.11 -13.39 13.22
N ASP A 291 -8.94 -13.63 12.20
CA ASP A 291 -9.13 -12.66 11.11
C ASP A 291 -9.70 -11.33 11.62
N ILE A 292 -10.63 -11.39 12.59
CA ILE A 292 -11.16 -10.19 13.26
C ILE A 292 -10.04 -9.43 13.98
N TYR A 293 -9.17 -10.14 14.72
CA TYR A 293 -8.05 -9.50 15.43
C TYR A 293 -7.02 -8.89 14.47
N HIS A 294 -6.73 -9.53 13.34
CA HIS A 294 -5.84 -8.96 12.32
C HIS A 294 -6.44 -7.69 11.70
N CYS A 295 -7.74 -7.68 11.42
CA CYS A 295 -8.43 -6.46 10.96
C CYS A 295 -8.34 -5.33 12.00
N MET A 296 -8.56 -5.65 13.28
CA MET A 296 -8.50 -4.66 14.37
C MET A 296 -7.10 -4.09 14.53
N LEU A 297 -6.06 -4.94 14.50
CA LEU A 297 -4.67 -4.50 14.61
C LEU A 297 -4.29 -3.56 13.48
N ALA A 298 -4.61 -3.93 12.24
CA ALA A 298 -4.31 -3.10 11.07
C ALA A 298 -5.03 -1.74 11.15
N LYS A 299 -6.32 -1.74 11.49
CA LYS A 299 -7.11 -0.52 11.71
C LYS A 299 -6.50 0.33 12.84
N ALA A 300 -6.10 -0.28 13.95
CA ALA A 300 -5.59 0.44 15.11
C ALA A 300 -4.25 1.11 14.81
N ALA A 301 -3.36 0.43 14.08
CA ALA A 301 -2.08 0.99 13.67
C ALA A 301 -2.26 2.23 12.78
N ILE A 302 -3.15 2.17 11.80
CA ILE A 302 -3.45 3.30 10.92
C ILE A 302 -4.07 4.46 11.71
N ALA A 303 -5.08 4.18 12.54
CA ALA A 303 -5.75 5.18 13.36
C ALA A 303 -4.79 5.89 14.33
N ALA A 304 -3.92 5.12 14.99
CA ALA A 304 -2.89 5.64 15.89
C ALA A 304 -1.87 6.50 15.15
N ALA A 305 -1.43 6.07 13.96
CA ALA A 305 -0.50 6.84 13.14
C ALA A 305 -1.11 8.16 12.65
N ILE A 306 -2.40 8.19 12.31
CA ILE A 306 -3.11 9.42 11.95
C ILE A 306 -3.13 10.38 13.15
N ASP A 307 -3.58 9.92 14.32
CA ASP A 307 -3.63 10.75 15.53
C ASP A 307 -2.23 11.26 15.92
N PHE A 308 -1.21 10.40 15.78
CA PHE A 308 0.17 10.74 16.11
C PHE A 308 0.74 11.84 15.19
N VAL A 309 0.59 11.70 13.87
CA VAL A 309 1.12 12.69 12.91
C VAL A 309 0.32 14.00 12.91
N MET A 310 -0.95 13.92 13.29
CA MET A 310 -1.87 15.05 13.39
C MET A 310 -1.95 15.65 14.80
N LYS A 311 -1.09 15.26 15.75
CA LYS A 311 -1.12 15.78 17.12
C LYS A 311 -1.25 17.31 17.16
N ASP A 312 -2.33 17.79 17.78
CA ASP A 312 -2.71 19.20 17.89
C ASP A 312 -2.86 19.96 16.55
N ARG A 313 -3.00 19.22 15.44
CA ARG A 313 -3.14 19.72 14.07
C ARG A 313 -4.52 19.34 13.53
N LYS A 314 -4.92 20.02 12.45
CA LYS A 314 -6.21 19.78 11.79
C LYS A 314 -6.03 19.74 10.28
N ALA A 315 -6.84 18.90 9.64
CA ALA A 315 -6.97 18.82 8.20
C ALA A 315 -8.41 18.44 7.88
N ASP A 316 -9.01 19.11 6.89
CA ASP A 316 -10.38 18.79 6.46
C ASP A 316 -10.41 17.71 5.37
N THR A 317 -9.28 17.52 4.68
CA THR A 317 -9.15 16.60 3.55
C THR A 317 -8.21 15.45 3.88
N LEU A 318 -8.66 14.22 3.61
CA LEU A 318 -7.83 13.03 3.51
C LEU A 318 -7.81 12.51 2.08
N TYR A 319 -6.62 12.36 1.52
CA TYR A 319 -6.38 11.68 0.26
C TYR A 319 -6.02 10.22 0.56
N LEU A 320 -6.73 9.31 -0.10
CA LEU A 320 -6.54 7.88 0.08
C LEU A 320 -5.88 7.28 -1.17
N ALA A 321 -4.65 6.86 -1.01
CA ALA A 321 -3.86 6.15 -2.01
C ALA A 321 -3.90 4.63 -1.78
N GLY A 322 -3.33 3.90 -2.74
CA GLY A 322 -3.26 2.44 -2.72
C GLY A 322 -4.37 1.77 -3.52
N GLY A 323 -4.08 0.58 -4.05
CA GLY A 323 -5.03 -0.20 -4.86
C GLY A 323 -6.27 -0.65 -4.08
N TRP A 324 -6.13 -0.75 -2.75
CA TRP A 324 -7.20 -1.12 -1.84
C TRP A 324 -8.29 -0.04 -1.70
N GLY A 325 -7.88 1.24 -1.65
CA GLY A 325 -8.79 2.37 -1.39
C GLY A 325 -9.91 2.53 -2.42
N LYS A 326 -9.78 1.91 -3.60
CA LYS A 326 -10.78 1.92 -4.67
C LYS A 326 -12.13 1.32 -4.25
N TYR A 327 -12.12 0.28 -3.42
CA TYR A 327 -13.33 -0.46 -3.02
C TYR A 327 -13.78 -0.16 -1.59
N MET A 328 -13.01 0.63 -0.83
CA MET A 328 -13.31 0.91 0.57
C MET A 328 -14.63 1.70 0.71
N GLN A 329 -15.54 1.20 1.55
CA GLN A 329 -16.68 1.97 2.00
C GLN A 329 -16.27 2.92 3.12
N ILE A 330 -16.40 4.23 2.87
CA ILE A 330 -16.04 5.26 3.83
C ILE A 330 -16.86 5.15 5.13
N SER A 331 -18.12 4.72 5.06
CA SER A 331 -18.97 4.51 6.23
C SER A 331 -18.42 3.41 7.13
N SER A 332 -18.02 2.27 6.56
CA SER A 332 -17.42 1.15 7.30
C SER A 332 -16.09 1.56 7.92
N ALA A 333 -15.24 2.26 7.16
CA ALA A 333 -13.97 2.80 7.66
C ALA A 333 -14.15 3.74 8.85
N ARG A 334 -15.16 4.64 8.79
CA ARG A 334 -15.51 5.53 9.90
C ARG A 334 -16.02 4.76 11.11
N LEU A 335 -16.94 3.81 10.90
CA LEU A 335 -17.52 3.01 11.98
C LEU A 335 -16.44 2.19 12.71
N LEU A 336 -15.47 1.66 11.97
CA LEU A 336 -14.34 0.94 12.56
C LEU A 336 -13.36 1.88 13.28
N GLY A 337 -13.45 3.20 13.07
CA GLY A 337 -12.52 4.20 13.61
C GLY A 337 -11.18 4.23 12.89
N LEU A 338 -11.13 3.90 11.59
CA LEU A 338 -9.89 3.87 10.80
C LEU A 338 -9.17 5.23 10.76
N PHE A 339 -9.93 6.32 10.80
CA PHE A 339 -9.43 7.69 10.68
C PHE A 339 -9.00 8.32 12.01
N GLY A 340 -8.84 7.51 13.06
CA GLY A 340 -8.49 7.99 14.40
C GLY A 340 -9.59 8.87 15.00
N SER A 341 -9.17 9.85 15.79
CA SER A 341 -10.01 10.85 16.44
C SER A 341 -10.48 11.97 15.49
N HIS A 342 -10.05 11.95 14.23
CA HIS A 342 -10.24 13.03 13.28
C HIS A 342 -11.49 12.84 12.41
N SER A 343 -12.22 13.94 12.22
CA SER A 343 -13.41 14.00 11.36
C SER A 343 -13.08 14.73 10.06
N PHE A 344 -12.44 14.02 9.12
CA PHE A 344 -12.23 14.55 7.78
C PHE A 344 -13.57 14.88 7.12
N GLN A 345 -13.73 16.09 6.61
CA GLN A 345 -14.94 16.48 5.87
C GLN A 345 -14.94 15.88 4.48
N THR A 346 -13.76 15.79 3.87
CA THR A 346 -13.55 15.29 2.52
C THR A 346 -12.59 14.12 2.53
N ILE A 347 -12.99 12.99 1.97
CA ILE A 347 -12.13 11.82 1.75
C ILE A 347 -12.10 11.52 0.27
N ARG A 348 -10.92 11.59 -0.36
CA ARG A 348 -10.71 11.48 -1.80
C ARG A 348 -9.86 10.27 -2.14
N PRO A 349 -10.45 9.18 -2.65
CA PRO A 349 -9.69 8.08 -3.24
C PRO A 349 -8.95 8.55 -4.50
N LEU A 350 -7.65 8.27 -4.58
CA LEU A 350 -6.78 8.63 -5.70
C LEU A 350 -6.28 7.40 -6.49
N GLY A 351 -6.44 6.19 -5.96
CA GLY A 351 -5.93 4.96 -6.58
C GLY A 351 -4.41 4.84 -6.45
N ASN A 352 -3.75 4.30 -7.49
CA ASN A 352 -2.29 4.14 -7.48
C ASN A 352 -1.59 5.46 -7.78
N THR A 353 -1.33 6.23 -6.72
CA THR A 353 -0.66 7.52 -6.77
C THR A 353 0.84 7.39 -7.01
N ALA A 354 1.49 6.31 -6.57
CA ALA A 354 2.90 6.05 -6.86
C ALA A 354 3.15 6.02 -8.38
N LEU A 355 2.35 5.25 -9.11
CA LEU A 355 2.40 5.15 -10.56
C LEU A 355 2.01 6.47 -11.25
N GLY A 356 0.99 7.17 -10.75
CA GLY A 356 0.62 8.51 -11.22
C GLY A 356 1.76 9.54 -11.04
N GLY A 357 2.47 9.46 -9.91
CA GLY A 357 3.63 10.28 -9.60
C GLY A 357 4.82 9.96 -10.50
N ALA A 358 5.08 8.68 -10.75
CA ALA A 358 6.11 8.23 -11.70
C ALA A 358 5.84 8.76 -13.12
N LEU A 359 4.59 8.72 -13.58
CA LEU A 359 4.18 9.34 -14.85
C LEU A 359 4.42 10.85 -14.85
N THR A 360 4.06 11.53 -13.77
CA THR A 360 4.28 12.97 -13.61
C THR A 360 5.78 13.30 -13.71
N LEU A 361 6.64 12.48 -13.11
CA LEU A 361 8.10 12.67 -13.14
C LEU A 361 8.73 12.40 -14.51
N LEU A 362 8.12 11.55 -15.35
CA LEU A 362 8.58 11.32 -16.72
C LEU A 362 8.40 12.57 -17.60
N VAL A 363 7.29 13.30 -17.41
CA VAL A 363 6.90 14.40 -18.31
C VAL A 363 7.19 15.80 -17.73
N SER A 364 7.46 15.91 -16.43
CA SER A 364 7.70 17.18 -15.74
C SER A 364 9.01 17.17 -14.95
N PRO A 365 10.10 17.76 -15.51
CA PRO A 365 11.35 17.93 -14.79
C PRO A 365 11.21 18.76 -13.50
N LYS A 366 10.27 19.73 -13.48
CA LYS A 366 9.97 20.56 -12.30
C LYS A 366 9.50 19.73 -11.11
N SER A 367 8.83 18.62 -11.36
CA SER A 367 8.33 17.74 -10.29
C SER A 367 9.45 17.10 -9.48
N ARG A 368 10.64 16.91 -10.08
CA ARG A 368 11.82 16.42 -9.34
C ARG A 368 12.27 17.40 -8.25
N GLU A 369 12.16 18.70 -8.52
CA GLU A 369 12.53 19.73 -7.54
C GLU A 369 11.54 19.81 -6.39
N ILE A 370 10.25 19.58 -6.66
CA ILE A 370 9.21 19.45 -5.62
C ILE A 370 9.56 18.29 -4.68
N LEU A 371 9.95 17.13 -5.23
CA LEU A 371 10.32 15.98 -4.40
C LEU A 371 11.58 16.20 -3.57
N ARG A 372 12.58 16.92 -4.13
CA ARG A 372 13.77 17.31 -3.37
C ARG A 372 13.42 18.24 -2.22
N THR A 373 12.59 19.25 -2.48
CA THR A 373 12.08 20.17 -1.46
C THR A 373 11.28 19.44 -0.38
N CYS A 374 10.45 18.48 -0.79
CA CYS A 374 9.70 17.63 0.13
C CYS A 374 10.64 16.83 1.04
N ARG A 375 11.66 16.17 0.47
CA ARG A 375 12.65 15.43 1.25
C ARG A 375 13.37 16.33 2.25
N ASP A 376 13.89 17.45 1.78
CA ASP A 376 14.79 18.31 2.56
C ASP A 376 14.05 19.08 3.67
N ASN A 377 12.74 19.33 3.51
CA ASN A 377 11.91 20.08 4.46
C ASN A 377 10.82 19.23 5.14
N SER A 378 11.04 17.91 5.25
CA SER A 378 10.10 17.02 5.93
C SER A 378 10.57 16.63 7.33
N VAL A 379 9.61 16.28 8.18
CA VAL A 379 9.85 15.70 9.50
C VAL A 379 9.36 14.26 9.49
N CYS A 380 10.21 13.32 9.89
CA CYS A 380 9.79 11.93 10.15
C CYS A 380 9.51 11.74 11.63
N MET A 381 8.33 11.23 11.93
CA MET A 381 7.95 10.83 13.27
C MET A 381 8.21 9.33 13.40
N GLU A 382 9.15 8.96 14.26
CA GLU A 382 9.47 7.56 14.55
C GLU A 382 8.43 7.00 15.52
N SER A 383 7.60 6.08 15.06
CA SER A 383 6.60 5.40 15.90
C SER A 383 7.19 4.24 16.68
N ALA A 384 8.31 3.65 16.22
CA ALA A 384 8.90 2.49 16.87
C ALA A 384 9.53 2.89 18.23
N GLY A 385 8.98 2.32 19.31
CA GLY A 385 9.44 2.61 20.67
C GLY A 385 8.94 3.94 21.24
N ASP A 386 8.08 4.66 20.51
CA ASP A 386 7.44 5.87 21.01
C ASP A 386 6.29 5.51 21.97
N HIS A 387 6.29 6.13 23.15
CA HIS A 387 5.32 5.85 24.20
C HIS A 387 3.91 6.33 23.83
N GLU A 388 3.80 7.52 23.24
CA GLU A 388 2.52 8.11 22.86
C GLU A 388 1.87 7.32 21.72
N TYR A 389 2.65 6.93 20.70
CA TYR A 389 2.15 6.05 19.65
C TYR A 389 1.65 4.70 20.20
N SER A 390 2.37 4.12 21.18
CA SER A 390 1.97 2.86 21.80
C SER A 390 0.65 2.98 22.57
N GLU A 391 0.44 4.09 23.28
CA GLU A 391 -0.83 4.37 23.96
C GLU A 391 -1.99 4.56 22.96
N LEU A 392 -1.75 5.30 21.88
CA LEU A 392 -2.72 5.49 20.79
C LEU A 392 -3.08 4.15 20.13
N LEU A 393 -2.11 3.27 19.88
CA LEU A 393 -2.35 1.94 19.32
C LEU A 393 -3.28 1.13 20.23
N VAL A 394 -2.98 1.04 21.53
CA VAL A 394 -3.81 0.33 22.51
C VAL A 394 -5.21 0.95 22.59
N HIS A 395 -5.30 2.27 22.55
CA HIS A 395 -6.59 2.98 22.53
C HIS A 395 -7.45 2.58 21.32
N HIS A 396 -6.84 2.55 20.14
CA HIS A 396 -7.53 2.27 18.88
C HIS A 396 -7.78 0.79 18.60
N MET A 397 -7.20 -0.12 19.37
CA MET A 397 -7.45 -1.57 19.26
C MET A 397 -8.92 -1.92 19.51
N GLN A 398 -9.65 -1.15 20.31
CA GLN A 398 -11.05 -1.46 20.61
C GLN A 398 -11.99 -1.04 19.47
N LEU A 399 -13.01 -1.86 19.24
CA LEU A 399 -14.13 -1.56 18.36
C LEU A 399 -15.19 -0.76 19.15
N ARG A 400 -15.07 0.56 19.12
CA ARG A 400 -15.99 1.49 19.80
C ARG A 400 -16.92 2.12 18.77
N ARG A 401 -18.19 2.29 19.13
CA ARG A 401 -19.19 3.01 18.33
C ARG A 401 -19.09 4.51 18.52
#